data_AF-A0A971IA62-F1
#
_entry.id   AF-A0A971IA62-F1
#
_cell.length_a   1.000
_cell.length_b   1.000
_cell.length_c   1.000
_cell.angle_alpha   90.00
_cell.angle_beta   90.00
_cell.angle_gamma   90.00
#
_symmetry.space_group_name_H-M   'P 1'
#
loop_
_entity.id
_entity.type
_entity.pdbx_description
1 polymer ?
#
loop_
_entity_poly.entity_id
_entity_poly.type
_entity_poly.pdbx_seq_one_letter_code
_entity_poly.pdbx_strand_id
1 'polypeptide(L)'
;MNLTDSVQSEYWFHVADQVEIPIAGEVDKSIDLDLLAHVAYSTPEDQSDFLEFVRGLITENPDSIDMLRTLIGVSDKRMYLELSYAFSKAKFGSDDSENILGYSIYDLQKKTLKYFKGTLSNGNKDLSGASSDLISRYLNDRGLFRVLKAIKKVDRDELEVLVEKLILTKEVQQAEAKRRGHGAEHALAELINKLGLSMEPENRHTKAIGFRDPNVDRVEFQLSKKIKDATWSFDLIIKSPVDNSNHIFVQSLIHTSDPGQYGVNKSDETVLIKNDLNSLNSRKSVSKELWGIVDGVGFCENKKDTIDKMLGVFDCFVQMKTLYKAALRLHEIGFVSIKAIAFDTSFYTQREVEEMYQKYCKEDIENVTYSKAKDSWLAVDAGRATIFI
;
A
#
# COMPACT_ATOMS: atom_id res chain seq x y z
N MET A 1 8.00 34.57 1.41
CA MET A 1 8.25 33.15 1.16
C MET A 1 7.19 32.75 0.16
N ASN A 2 7.63 32.44 -1.06
CA ASN A 2 6.76 31.97 -2.12
C ASN A 2 6.53 30.48 -1.93
N LEU A 3 5.38 29.98 -2.37
CA LEU A 3 4.99 28.58 -2.29
C LEU A 3 6.09 27.66 -2.84
N THR A 4 6.69 28.09 -3.93
CA THR A 4 7.63 27.32 -4.73
C THR A 4 9.11 27.56 -4.42
N ASP A 5 9.43 28.28 -3.34
CA ASP A 5 10.82 28.61 -2.94
C ASP A 5 11.70 27.37 -2.75
N SER A 6 11.09 26.24 -2.36
CA SER A 6 11.76 24.95 -2.22
C SER A 6 10.82 23.80 -2.56
N VAL A 7 11.37 22.63 -2.90
CA VAL A 7 10.55 21.42 -3.09
C VAL A 7 9.84 21.00 -1.81
N GLN A 8 10.42 21.31 -0.65
CA GLN A 8 9.84 21.01 0.66
C GLN A 8 8.65 21.92 0.97
N SER A 9 8.77 23.24 0.77
CA SER A 9 7.67 24.18 1.00
C SER A 9 6.47 23.84 0.11
N GLU A 10 6.74 23.49 -1.15
CA GLU A 10 5.73 23.04 -2.08
C GLU A 10 5.07 21.74 -1.63
N TYR A 11 5.86 20.74 -1.21
CA TYR A 11 5.33 19.48 -0.69
C TYR A 11 4.37 19.69 0.49
N TRP A 12 4.79 20.47 1.49
CA TRP A 12 4.00 20.68 2.71
C TRP A 12 2.75 21.52 2.47
N PHE A 13 2.73 22.40 1.48
CA PHE A 13 1.52 23.15 1.13
C PHE A 13 0.46 22.25 0.45
N HIS A 14 0.90 21.32 -0.39
CA HIS A 14 0.01 20.45 -1.16
C HIS A 14 -0.28 19.10 -0.51
N VAL A 15 0.25 18.86 0.69
CA VAL A 15 0.04 17.59 1.39
C VAL A 15 -1.46 17.36 1.61
N ALA A 16 -1.92 16.17 1.26
CA ALA A 16 -3.28 15.73 1.49
C ALA A 16 -3.41 15.18 2.92
N ASP A 17 -4.49 15.57 3.61
CA ASP A 17 -4.91 14.86 4.80
C ASP A 17 -5.34 13.43 4.42
N GLN A 18 -5.32 12.52 5.39
CA GLN A 18 -5.69 11.13 5.20
C GLN A 18 -7.06 11.01 4.52
N VAL A 19 -8.04 11.83 4.90
CA VAL A 19 -9.40 11.80 4.32
C VAL A 19 -9.46 12.26 2.86
N GLU A 20 -8.49 13.05 2.40
CA GLU A 20 -8.43 13.56 1.02
C GLU A 20 -7.81 12.55 0.05
N ILE A 21 -7.11 11.52 0.54
CA ILE A 21 -6.47 10.52 -0.32
C ILE A 21 -7.48 9.40 -0.64
N PRO A 22 -7.75 9.10 -1.91
CA PRO A 22 -8.75 8.12 -2.31
C PRO A 22 -8.43 6.72 -1.80
N ILE A 23 -9.46 5.97 -1.39
CA ILE A 23 -9.33 4.56 -0.97
C ILE A 23 -9.71 3.66 -2.14
N ALA A 24 -8.83 2.73 -2.49
CA ALA A 24 -9.13 1.72 -3.51
C ALA A 24 -10.17 0.68 -3.03
N GLY A 25 -11.39 0.75 -3.55
CA GLY A 25 -12.47 -0.21 -3.23
C GLY A 25 -12.89 -0.20 -1.75
N GLU A 26 -13.64 -1.22 -1.32
CA GLU A 26 -14.21 -1.28 0.04
C GLU A 26 -13.31 -2.03 1.01
N VAL A 27 -12.90 -1.39 2.11
CA VAL A 27 -12.24 -2.09 3.22
C VAL A 27 -13.29 -2.87 3.98
N ASP A 28 -13.09 -4.18 4.12
CA ASP A 28 -13.97 -5.01 4.93
C ASP A 28 -13.82 -4.59 6.39
N LYS A 29 -14.93 -4.16 6.99
CA LYS A 29 -14.98 -3.61 8.35
C LYS A 29 -15.70 -4.56 9.29
N SER A 30 -15.70 -5.86 9.02
CA SER A 30 -16.52 -6.79 9.81
C SER A 30 -15.68 -7.81 10.57
N ILE A 31 -15.90 -7.84 11.88
CA ILE A 31 -15.76 -9.05 12.69
C ILE A 31 -17.17 -9.61 12.82
N ASP A 32 -17.31 -10.93 12.66
CA ASP A 32 -18.56 -11.62 12.96
C ASP A 32 -18.86 -11.50 14.46
N LEU A 33 -19.69 -10.51 14.81
CA LEU A 33 -20.01 -10.18 16.20
C LEU A 33 -20.78 -11.31 16.88
N ASP A 34 -21.63 -12.03 16.13
CA ASP A 34 -22.39 -13.16 16.64
C ASP A 34 -21.46 -14.32 17.01
N LEU A 35 -20.52 -14.65 16.11
CA LEU A 35 -19.50 -15.65 16.38
C LEU A 35 -18.62 -15.23 17.55
N LEU A 36 -18.20 -13.97 17.63
CA LEU A 36 -17.38 -13.46 18.73
C LEU A 36 -18.10 -13.57 20.06
N ALA A 37 -19.35 -13.11 20.13
CA ALA A 37 -20.16 -13.17 21.34
C ALA A 37 -20.35 -14.63 21.77
N HIS A 38 -20.67 -15.52 20.83
CA HIS A 38 -20.82 -16.94 21.10
C HIS A 38 -19.53 -17.55 21.67
N VAL A 39 -18.38 -17.28 21.06
CA VAL A 39 -17.08 -17.79 21.49
C VAL A 39 -16.69 -17.24 22.87
N ALA A 40 -16.86 -15.95 23.10
CA ALA A 40 -16.51 -15.31 24.36
C ALA A 40 -17.41 -15.80 25.51
N TYR A 41 -18.73 -15.89 25.29
CA TYR A 41 -19.66 -16.35 26.33
C TYR A 41 -19.54 -17.84 26.62
N SER A 42 -19.11 -18.62 25.63
CA SER A 42 -18.80 -20.05 25.80
C SER A 42 -17.39 -20.32 26.33
N THR A 43 -16.58 -19.29 26.56
CA THR A 43 -15.19 -19.45 27.04
C THR A 43 -15.17 -20.09 28.43
N PRO A 44 -14.45 -21.22 28.61
CA PRO A 44 -14.32 -21.90 29.91
C PRO A 44 -13.68 -21.03 30.98
N GLU A 45 -13.97 -21.33 32.25
CA GLU A 45 -13.37 -20.61 33.38
C GLU A 45 -11.91 -21.02 33.62
N ASP A 46 -11.59 -22.28 33.33
CA ASP A 46 -10.29 -22.93 33.55
C ASP A 46 -9.43 -22.96 32.28
N GLN A 47 -8.12 -22.80 32.46
CA GLN A 47 -7.18 -22.69 31.35
C GLN A 47 -6.91 -24.02 30.62
N SER A 48 -7.02 -25.17 31.31
CA SER A 48 -6.92 -26.49 30.67
C SER A 48 -8.01 -26.68 29.63
N ASP A 49 -9.24 -26.39 30.04
CA ASP A 49 -10.45 -26.59 29.25
C ASP A 49 -10.52 -25.55 28.12
N PHE A 50 -9.92 -24.38 28.34
CA PHE A 50 -9.78 -23.35 27.32
C PHE A 50 -8.99 -23.82 26.09
N LEU A 51 -7.88 -24.55 26.27
CA LEU A 51 -7.10 -25.04 25.13
C LEU A 51 -7.89 -26.05 24.30
N GLU A 52 -8.63 -26.94 24.96
CA GLU A 52 -9.51 -27.89 24.27
C GLU A 52 -10.65 -27.17 23.53
N PHE A 53 -11.25 -26.17 24.17
CA PHE A 53 -12.27 -25.31 23.55
C PHE A 53 -11.75 -24.62 22.28
N VAL A 54 -10.57 -23.98 22.34
CA VAL A 54 -9.98 -23.32 21.17
C VAL A 54 -9.63 -24.32 20.07
N ARG A 55 -9.11 -25.50 20.42
CA ARG A 55 -8.82 -26.56 19.42
C ARG A 55 -10.09 -27.03 18.71
N GLY A 56 -11.17 -27.27 19.45
CA GLY A 56 -12.47 -27.62 18.88
C GLY A 56 -12.96 -26.55 17.92
N LEU A 57 -12.97 -25.30 18.38
CA LEU A 57 -13.42 -24.15 17.59
C LEU A 57 -12.66 -23.99 16.27
N ILE A 58 -11.32 -24.02 16.28
CA ILE A 58 -10.53 -23.82 15.07
C ILE A 58 -10.56 -25.03 14.13
N THR A 59 -10.79 -26.23 14.64
CA THR A 59 -10.94 -27.42 13.80
C THR A 59 -12.32 -27.46 13.12
N GLU A 60 -13.38 -27.06 13.83
CA GLU A 60 -14.74 -26.96 13.27
C GLU A 60 -14.87 -25.78 12.29
N ASN A 61 -14.29 -24.64 12.64
CA ASN A 61 -14.28 -23.44 11.82
C ASN A 61 -12.87 -22.81 11.76
N PRO A 62 -12.01 -23.23 10.81
CA PRO A 62 -10.66 -22.68 10.65
C PRO A 62 -10.62 -21.17 10.42
N ASP A 63 -11.71 -20.57 9.91
CA ASP A 63 -11.77 -19.12 9.69
C ASP A 63 -11.92 -18.32 10.98
N SER A 64 -12.36 -18.95 12.07
CA SER A 64 -12.35 -18.33 13.40
C SER A 64 -10.95 -17.86 13.82
N ILE A 65 -9.87 -18.44 13.27
CA ILE A 65 -8.49 -18.00 13.52
C ILE A 65 -8.29 -16.52 13.17
N ASP A 66 -8.94 -16.00 12.13
CA ASP A 66 -8.81 -14.58 11.76
C ASP A 66 -9.45 -13.67 12.80
N MET A 67 -10.61 -14.04 13.32
CA MET A 67 -11.24 -13.33 14.42
C MET A 67 -10.35 -13.38 15.67
N LEU A 68 -9.92 -14.57 16.08
CA LEU A 68 -9.14 -14.77 17.31
C LEU A 68 -7.80 -14.02 17.28
N ARG A 69 -7.08 -14.04 16.15
CA ARG A 69 -5.81 -13.28 16.03
C ARG A 69 -6.04 -11.77 16.09
N THR A 70 -7.14 -11.29 15.54
CA THR A 70 -7.48 -9.86 15.56
C THR A 70 -7.78 -9.39 16.98
N LEU A 71 -8.47 -10.20 17.80
CA LEU A 71 -8.72 -9.90 19.22
C LEU A 71 -7.44 -9.70 20.04
N ILE A 72 -6.39 -10.48 19.74
CA ILE A 72 -5.09 -10.39 20.43
C ILE A 72 -4.12 -9.42 19.72
N GLY A 73 -4.59 -8.65 18.74
CA GLY A 73 -3.80 -7.65 18.04
C GLY A 73 -2.64 -8.24 17.20
N VAL A 74 -2.82 -9.44 16.66
CA VAL A 74 -1.85 -10.11 15.80
C VAL A 74 -2.30 -10.04 14.34
N SER A 75 -1.51 -9.35 13.52
CA SER A 75 -1.74 -9.27 12.07
C SER A 75 -1.49 -10.63 11.39
N ASP A 76 -2.15 -10.86 10.26
CA ASP A 76 -1.97 -12.06 9.42
C ASP A 76 -0.48 -12.34 9.14
N LYS A 77 0.27 -11.29 8.77
CA LYS A 77 1.70 -11.37 8.48
C LYS A 77 2.52 -11.87 9.66
N ARG A 78 2.25 -11.34 10.86
CA ARG A 78 2.96 -11.73 12.07
C ARG A 78 2.64 -13.18 12.42
N MET A 79 1.36 -13.55 12.39
CA MET A 79 0.92 -14.91 12.72
C MET A 79 1.53 -15.95 11.78
N TYR A 80 1.44 -15.79 10.46
CA TYR A 80 1.94 -16.83 9.56
C TYR A 80 3.47 -16.99 9.65
N LEU A 81 4.22 -15.92 9.95
CA LEU A 81 5.68 -16.00 10.14
C LEU A 81 6.03 -16.76 11.43
N GLU A 82 5.37 -16.42 12.54
CA GLU A 82 5.59 -17.07 13.83
C GLU A 82 5.11 -18.53 13.80
N LEU A 83 4.00 -18.84 13.12
CA LEU A 83 3.57 -20.22 12.88
C LEU A 83 4.51 -20.98 11.95
N SER A 84 5.03 -20.36 10.88
CA SER A 84 6.05 -21.01 10.03
C SER A 84 7.26 -21.44 10.85
N TYR A 85 7.67 -20.61 11.81
CA TYR A 85 8.72 -20.96 12.75
C TYR A 85 8.31 -22.10 13.68
N ALA A 86 7.15 -22.00 14.34
CA ALA A 86 6.67 -23.01 15.28
C ALA A 86 6.52 -24.40 14.59
N PHE A 87 5.88 -24.44 13.42
CA PHE A 87 5.71 -25.66 12.64
C PHE A 87 7.05 -26.21 12.14
N SER A 88 8.04 -25.37 11.81
CA SER A 88 9.37 -25.85 11.41
C SER A 88 10.11 -26.60 12.52
N LYS A 89 9.72 -26.39 13.79
CA LYS A 89 10.33 -27.00 14.97
C LYS A 89 9.49 -28.11 15.60
N ALA A 90 8.21 -28.21 15.25
CA ALA A 90 7.34 -29.26 15.73
C ALA A 90 7.66 -30.59 15.03
N LYS A 91 7.72 -31.68 15.79
CA LYS A 91 8.00 -33.03 15.32
C LYS A 91 6.94 -34.00 15.82
N PHE A 92 6.76 -35.13 15.14
CA PHE A 92 5.93 -36.22 15.66
C PHE A 92 6.72 -37.05 16.70
N GLY A 93 7.98 -37.37 16.40
CA GLY A 93 8.94 -37.99 17.31
C GLY A 93 10.05 -37.03 17.74
N SER A 94 10.59 -37.19 18.95
CA SER A 94 11.69 -36.35 19.46
C SER A 94 12.94 -36.40 18.57
N ASP A 95 13.19 -37.56 17.97
CA ASP A 95 14.40 -37.85 17.19
C ASP A 95 14.24 -37.60 15.69
N ASP A 96 13.06 -37.15 15.24
CA ASP A 96 12.81 -36.89 13.82
C ASP A 96 13.72 -35.75 13.31
N SER A 97 14.29 -35.95 12.12
CA SER A 97 15.05 -34.93 11.39
C SER A 97 14.14 -34.00 10.57
N GLU A 98 12.89 -34.41 10.37
CA GLU A 98 11.84 -33.67 9.70
C GLU A 98 10.81 -33.14 10.71
N ASN A 99 10.15 -32.05 10.35
CA ASN A 99 9.03 -31.52 11.11
C ASN A 99 7.70 -32.18 10.72
N ILE A 100 6.63 -31.80 11.42
CA ILE A 100 5.26 -32.29 11.15
C ILE A 100 4.74 -32.00 9.73
N LEU A 101 5.41 -31.12 8.96
CA LEU A 101 5.07 -30.80 7.57
C LEU A 101 5.93 -31.57 6.55
N GLY A 102 6.82 -32.47 6.99
CA GLY A 102 7.61 -33.34 6.12
C GLY A 102 8.83 -32.67 5.47
N TYR A 103 9.39 -31.63 6.10
CA TYR A 103 10.67 -31.06 5.68
C TYR A 103 11.63 -30.89 6.85
N SER A 104 12.92 -30.74 6.56
CA SER A 104 13.98 -30.63 7.57
C SER A 104 13.70 -29.57 8.63
N ILE A 105 13.91 -29.90 9.91
CA ILE A 105 13.78 -28.95 11.04
C ILE A 105 14.81 -27.82 11.01
N TYR A 106 15.83 -27.95 10.16
CA TYR A 106 16.89 -26.96 9.95
C TYR A 106 16.56 -26.00 8.81
N ASP A 107 15.49 -26.24 8.05
CA ASP A 107 15.03 -25.39 6.96
C ASP A 107 13.72 -24.68 7.31
N LEU A 108 13.73 -23.34 7.35
CA LEU A 108 12.54 -22.55 7.62
C LEU A 108 11.83 -22.21 6.32
N GLN A 109 10.74 -22.93 6.04
CA GLN A 109 9.87 -22.63 4.92
C GLN A 109 8.69 -21.76 5.35
N LYS A 110 8.59 -20.56 4.76
CA LYS A 110 7.41 -19.70 4.93
C LYS A 110 6.17 -20.38 4.34
N LYS A 111 5.08 -20.44 5.12
CA LYS A 111 3.73 -20.78 4.64
C LYS A 111 2.77 -19.63 4.93
N THR A 112 1.63 -19.60 4.23
CA THR A 112 0.57 -18.59 4.45
C THR A 112 -0.38 -19.03 5.56
N LEU A 113 -1.17 -18.11 6.13
CA LEU A 113 -2.19 -18.49 7.11
C LEU A 113 -3.23 -19.45 6.52
N LYS A 114 -3.60 -19.26 5.24
CA LYS A 114 -4.46 -20.18 4.48
C LYS A 114 -3.92 -21.61 4.47
N TYR A 115 -2.60 -21.79 4.36
CA TYR A 115 -2.00 -23.13 4.42
C TYR A 115 -2.20 -23.77 5.79
N PHE A 116 -1.93 -23.05 6.89
CA PHE A 116 -2.12 -23.56 8.25
C PHE A 116 -3.60 -23.84 8.58
N LYS A 117 -4.53 -23.00 8.13
CA LYS A 117 -5.96 -23.32 8.22
C LYS A 117 -6.29 -24.63 7.51
N GLY A 118 -5.70 -24.83 6.33
CA GLY A 118 -5.86 -26.06 5.57
C GLY A 118 -5.33 -27.31 6.27
N THR A 119 -4.34 -27.21 7.17
CA THR A 119 -3.83 -28.38 7.90
C THR A 119 -4.79 -28.89 8.97
N LEU A 120 -5.72 -28.05 9.43
CA LEU A 120 -6.76 -28.43 10.40
C LEU A 120 -7.82 -29.35 9.79
N SER A 121 -8.11 -29.17 8.50
CA SER A 121 -9.11 -29.96 7.75
C SER A 121 -8.47 -30.99 6.81
N ASN A 122 -7.15 -31.16 6.85
CA ASN A 122 -6.44 -32.11 6.01
C ASN A 122 -6.74 -33.53 6.53
N GLY A 123 -7.12 -34.47 5.66
CA GLY A 123 -7.58 -35.82 6.08
C GLY A 123 -6.59 -36.66 6.91
N ASN A 124 -5.37 -36.14 7.13
CA ASN A 124 -4.39 -36.66 8.08
C ASN A 124 -4.72 -36.18 9.51
N LYS A 125 -5.24 -37.10 10.33
CA LYS A 125 -5.62 -36.83 11.73
C LYS A 125 -4.46 -36.40 12.62
N ASP A 126 -3.27 -36.97 12.42
CA ASP A 126 -2.10 -36.66 13.24
C ASP A 126 -1.61 -35.23 12.98
N LEU A 127 -1.55 -34.85 11.69
CA LEU A 127 -1.21 -33.48 11.30
C LEU A 127 -2.28 -32.47 11.77
N SER A 128 -3.56 -32.80 11.62
CA SER A 128 -4.66 -31.95 12.10
C SER A 128 -4.58 -31.74 13.62
N GLY A 129 -4.38 -32.82 14.39
CA GLY A 129 -4.19 -32.77 15.83
C GLY A 129 -3.00 -31.90 16.24
N ALA A 130 -1.82 -32.16 15.69
CA ALA A 130 -0.62 -31.37 15.96
C ALA A 130 -0.78 -29.89 15.54
N SER A 131 -1.45 -29.62 14.42
CA SER A 131 -1.72 -28.26 13.94
C SER A 131 -2.64 -27.50 14.90
N SER A 132 -3.74 -28.14 15.33
CA SER A 132 -4.69 -27.54 16.27
C SER A 132 -4.02 -27.21 17.60
N ASP A 133 -3.14 -28.10 18.10
CA ASP A 133 -2.38 -27.90 19.33
C ASP A 133 -1.42 -26.71 19.21
N LEU A 134 -0.63 -26.64 18.14
CA LEU A 134 0.29 -25.53 17.93
C LEU A 134 -0.42 -24.18 17.81
N ILE A 135 -1.50 -24.11 17.03
CA ILE A 135 -2.24 -22.86 16.80
C ILE A 135 -2.97 -22.42 18.07
N SER A 136 -3.62 -23.34 18.79
CA SER A 136 -4.31 -23.02 20.05
C SER A 136 -3.33 -22.53 21.13
N ARG A 137 -2.18 -23.18 21.30
CA ARG A 137 -1.12 -22.71 22.21
C ARG A 137 -0.60 -21.34 21.80
N TYR A 138 -0.31 -21.14 20.52
CA TYR A 138 0.13 -19.85 20.00
C TYR A 138 -0.84 -18.71 20.37
N LEU A 139 -2.14 -18.92 20.14
CA LEU A 139 -3.17 -17.93 20.47
C LEU A 139 -3.26 -17.70 21.99
N ASN A 140 -3.22 -18.78 22.78
CA ASN A 140 -3.27 -18.69 24.23
C ASN A 140 -2.05 -17.95 24.81
N ASP A 141 -0.84 -18.24 24.33
CA ASP A 141 0.41 -17.61 24.78
C ASP A 141 0.45 -16.11 24.47
N ARG A 142 -0.32 -15.67 23.47
CA ARG A 142 -0.56 -14.25 23.14
C ARG A 142 -1.69 -13.62 23.95
N GLY A 143 -2.26 -14.34 24.90
CA GLY A 143 -3.22 -13.82 25.87
C GLY A 143 -4.69 -13.98 25.49
N LEU A 144 -5.02 -14.80 24.48
CA LEU A 144 -6.40 -14.97 24.02
C LEU A 144 -7.36 -15.32 25.17
N PHE A 145 -6.95 -16.21 26.09
CA PHE A 145 -7.76 -16.59 27.25
C PHE A 145 -8.18 -15.38 28.09
N ARG A 146 -7.24 -14.47 28.38
CA ARG A 146 -7.50 -13.28 29.19
C ARG A 146 -8.42 -12.31 28.45
N VAL A 147 -8.22 -12.14 27.15
CA VAL A 147 -9.05 -11.28 26.30
C VAL A 147 -10.49 -11.79 26.26
N LEU A 148 -10.69 -13.08 25.98
CA LEU A 148 -12.03 -13.67 25.92
C LEU A 148 -12.74 -13.66 27.29
N LYS A 149 -12.02 -13.91 28.40
CA LYS A 149 -12.61 -13.75 29.75
C LYS A 149 -12.97 -12.30 30.08
N ALA A 150 -12.26 -11.31 29.53
CA ALA A 150 -12.63 -9.91 29.69
C ALA A 150 -13.90 -9.59 28.88
N ILE A 151 -13.96 -10.05 27.62
CA ILE A 151 -15.14 -9.90 26.75
C ILE A 151 -16.37 -10.59 27.37
N LYS A 152 -16.20 -11.75 28.00
CA LYS A 152 -17.29 -12.48 28.66
C LYS A 152 -18.01 -11.66 29.75
N LYS A 153 -17.38 -10.60 30.28
CA LYS A 153 -17.93 -9.75 31.35
C LYS A 153 -18.68 -8.53 30.85
N VAL A 154 -18.58 -8.20 29.57
CA VAL A 154 -19.33 -7.10 28.94
C VAL A 154 -20.55 -7.66 28.24
N ASP A 155 -21.62 -6.88 28.25
CA ASP A 155 -22.81 -7.24 27.49
C ASP A 155 -22.58 -7.09 25.98
N ARG A 156 -23.55 -7.53 25.19
CA ARG A 156 -23.44 -7.59 23.73
C ARG A 156 -23.32 -6.20 23.10
N ASP A 157 -24.04 -5.22 23.64
CA ASP A 157 -24.07 -3.86 23.11
C ASP A 157 -22.74 -3.14 23.41
N GLU A 158 -22.19 -3.35 24.62
CA GLU A 158 -20.86 -2.88 24.98
C GLU A 158 -19.76 -3.57 24.16
N LEU A 159 -19.91 -4.87 23.88
CA LEU A 159 -18.98 -5.61 23.03
C LEU A 159 -18.94 -5.04 21.61
N GLU A 160 -20.10 -4.70 21.03
CA GLU A 160 -20.18 -4.05 19.73
C GLU A 160 -19.35 -2.75 19.70
N VAL A 161 -19.55 -1.89 20.69
CA VAL A 161 -18.79 -0.63 20.82
C VAL A 161 -17.29 -0.88 20.97
N LEU A 162 -16.87 -1.86 21.77
CA LEU A 162 -15.45 -2.20 21.94
C LEU A 162 -14.83 -2.72 20.64
N VAL A 163 -15.54 -3.59 19.93
CA VAL A 163 -15.10 -4.13 18.64
C VAL A 163 -14.94 -3.01 17.63
N GLU A 164 -15.94 -2.14 17.48
CA GLU A 164 -15.88 -1.01 16.56
C GLU A 164 -14.76 -0.03 16.87
N LYS A 165 -14.62 0.38 18.14
CA LYS A 165 -13.74 1.48 18.52
C LYS A 165 -12.30 1.06 18.76
N LEU A 166 -12.05 -0.16 19.23
CA LEU A 166 -10.71 -0.59 19.67
C LEU A 166 -10.09 -1.68 18.79
N ILE A 167 -10.91 -2.59 18.28
CA ILE A 167 -10.42 -3.77 17.55
C ILE A 167 -10.38 -3.48 16.05
N LEU A 168 -11.53 -3.15 15.46
CA LEU A 168 -11.66 -2.86 14.03
C LEU A 168 -10.85 -1.63 13.63
N THR A 169 -10.82 -0.57 14.44
CA THR A 169 -10.06 0.65 14.16
C THR A 169 -8.62 0.37 13.70
N LYS A 170 -7.90 -0.58 14.32
CA LYS A 170 -6.49 -0.86 13.98
C LYS A 170 -6.33 -1.62 12.66
N GLU A 171 -7.09 -2.69 12.45
CA GLU A 171 -7.03 -3.48 11.22
C GLU A 171 -7.55 -2.66 10.03
N VAL A 172 -8.64 -1.91 10.24
CA VAL A 172 -9.21 -1.00 9.25
C VAL A 172 -8.21 0.10 8.91
N GLN A 173 -7.52 0.72 9.88
CA GLN A 173 -6.50 1.73 9.61
C GLN A 173 -5.36 1.20 8.74
N GLN A 174 -4.83 0.01 9.03
CA GLN A 174 -3.76 -0.59 8.23
C GLN A 174 -4.22 -0.95 6.82
N ALA A 175 -5.42 -1.52 6.70
CA ALA A 175 -6.02 -1.84 5.41
C ALA A 175 -6.27 -0.56 4.60
N GLU A 176 -6.91 0.44 5.20
CA GLU A 176 -7.16 1.75 4.58
C GLU A 176 -5.86 2.42 4.13
N ALA A 177 -4.80 2.43 4.95
CA ALA A 177 -3.50 3.00 4.57
C ALA A 177 -2.93 2.35 3.30
N LYS A 178 -2.95 1.01 3.21
CA LYS A 178 -2.51 0.29 2.01
C LYS A 178 -3.40 0.62 0.80
N ARG A 179 -4.71 0.68 1.01
CA ARG A 179 -5.69 0.99 -0.04
C ARG A 179 -5.61 2.43 -0.52
N ARG A 180 -5.15 3.37 0.32
CA ARG A 180 -4.88 4.75 -0.04
C ARG A 180 -3.68 4.87 -0.98
N GLY A 181 -2.61 4.10 -0.75
CA GLY A 181 -1.51 3.98 -1.72
C GLY A 181 -2.01 3.55 -3.10
N HIS A 182 -2.81 2.47 -3.14
CA HIS A 182 -3.42 1.99 -4.38
C HIS A 182 -4.42 2.96 -5.02
N GLY A 183 -5.15 3.74 -4.21
CA GLY A 183 -6.06 4.77 -4.70
C GLY A 183 -5.31 5.94 -5.35
N ALA A 184 -4.18 6.35 -4.76
CA ALA A 184 -3.32 7.38 -5.34
C ALA A 184 -2.72 6.92 -6.67
N GLU A 185 -2.20 5.68 -6.72
CA GLU A 185 -1.71 5.05 -7.95
C GLU A 185 -2.79 4.99 -9.05
N HIS A 186 -4.02 4.67 -8.65
CA HIS A 186 -5.17 4.63 -9.56
C HIS A 186 -5.53 6.01 -10.10
N ALA A 187 -5.57 7.04 -9.25
CA ALA A 187 -5.87 8.41 -9.66
C ALA A 187 -4.85 8.94 -10.71
N LEU A 188 -3.57 8.63 -10.52
CA LEU A 188 -2.56 8.93 -11.54
C LEU A 188 -2.82 8.14 -12.83
N ALA A 189 -3.07 6.83 -12.74
CA ALA A 189 -3.35 6.00 -13.91
C ALA A 189 -4.58 6.50 -14.71
N GLU A 190 -5.66 6.91 -14.03
CA GLU A 190 -6.82 7.53 -14.67
C GLU A 190 -6.45 8.80 -15.44
N LEU A 191 -5.62 9.67 -14.85
CA LEU A 191 -5.12 10.86 -15.54
C LEU A 191 -4.32 10.48 -16.78
N ILE A 192 -3.36 9.56 -16.67
CA ILE A 192 -2.52 9.09 -17.79
C ILE A 192 -3.39 8.53 -18.93
N ASN A 193 -4.42 7.74 -18.60
CA ASN A 193 -5.34 7.20 -19.60
C ASN A 193 -6.20 8.29 -20.26
N LYS A 194 -6.72 9.25 -19.48
CA LYS A 194 -7.50 10.38 -20.01
C LYS A 194 -6.67 11.26 -20.96
N LEU A 195 -5.36 11.32 -20.74
CA LEU A 195 -4.41 12.00 -21.62
C LEU A 195 -4.02 11.16 -22.85
N GLY A 196 -4.56 9.95 -23.01
CA GLY A 196 -4.35 9.09 -24.18
C GLY A 196 -3.03 8.33 -24.19
N LEU A 197 -2.34 8.20 -23.05
CA LEU A 197 -1.06 7.50 -22.95
C LEU A 197 -1.22 6.05 -22.47
N SER A 198 -0.36 5.18 -23.00
CA SER A 198 -0.25 3.79 -22.56
C SER A 198 0.64 3.64 -21.33
N MET A 199 0.30 2.67 -20.47
CA MET A 199 1.04 2.38 -19.25
C MET A 199 1.07 0.88 -18.94
N GLU A 200 1.93 0.50 -18.00
CA GLU A 200 2.04 -0.84 -17.42
C GLU A 200 1.86 -0.75 -15.90
N PRO A 201 0.90 -1.48 -15.29
CA PRO A 201 -0.10 -2.35 -15.92
C PRO A 201 -1.16 -1.55 -16.70
N GLU A 202 -1.55 -2.03 -17.89
CA GLU A 202 -2.48 -1.34 -18.79
C GLU A 202 -3.82 -0.98 -18.11
N ASN A 203 -4.37 -1.92 -17.33
CA ASN A 203 -5.68 -1.78 -16.70
C ASN A 203 -5.66 -1.08 -15.34
N ARG A 204 -4.55 -0.43 -14.94
CA ARG A 204 -4.46 0.25 -13.64
C ARG A 204 -5.45 1.41 -13.50
N HIS A 205 -5.88 1.99 -14.61
CA HIS A 205 -6.88 3.06 -14.66
C HIS A 205 -8.33 2.57 -14.54
N THR A 206 -8.63 1.28 -14.72
CA THR A 206 -9.99 0.73 -14.52
C THR A 206 -10.13 -0.08 -13.24
N LYS A 207 -9.01 -0.56 -12.70
CA LYS A 207 -8.98 -1.34 -11.46
C LYS A 207 -7.86 -0.81 -10.56
N ALA A 208 -8.21 -0.43 -9.34
CA ALA A 208 -7.24 0.13 -8.40
C ALA A 208 -6.37 -0.95 -7.72
N ILE A 209 -6.81 -2.22 -7.69
CA ILE A 209 -6.15 -3.33 -6.99
C ILE A 209 -6.06 -4.60 -7.86
N GLY A 210 -5.16 -5.51 -7.48
CA GLY A 210 -5.08 -6.87 -8.03
C GLY A 210 -4.03 -7.07 -9.12
N PHE A 211 -3.22 -6.06 -9.41
CA PHE A 211 -2.11 -6.18 -10.36
C PHE A 211 -0.80 -6.54 -9.65
N ARG A 212 0.08 -7.21 -10.39
CA ARG A 212 1.47 -7.34 -10.00
C ARG A 212 2.22 -6.12 -10.52
N ASP A 213 3.06 -5.56 -9.67
CA ASP A 213 3.93 -4.45 -10.02
C ASP A 213 4.85 -4.85 -11.18
N PRO A 214 4.98 -4.03 -12.23
CA PRO A 214 5.97 -4.27 -13.28
C PRO A 214 7.38 -4.29 -12.70
N ASN A 215 8.16 -5.29 -13.10
CA ASN A 215 9.57 -5.39 -12.76
C ASN A 215 10.40 -5.09 -14.01
N VAL A 216 11.51 -4.38 -13.84
CA VAL A 216 12.46 -4.09 -14.93
C VAL A 216 13.87 -4.46 -14.53
N ASP A 217 14.69 -4.81 -15.50
CA ASP A 217 16.11 -5.06 -15.25
C ASP A 217 16.85 -3.75 -14.91
N ARG A 218 17.87 -3.83 -14.04
CA ARG A 218 18.58 -2.63 -13.55
C ARG A 218 19.46 -1.94 -14.59
N VAL A 219 19.76 -2.60 -15.71
CA VAL A 219 20.77 -2.13 -16.67
C VAL A 219 20.12 -1.40 -17.84
N GLU A 220 19.04 -1.96 -18.37
CA GLU A 220 18.36 -1.55 -19.60
C GLU A 220 16.96 -0.98 -19.31
N PHE A 221 16.45 -1.17 -18.09
CA PHE A 221 15.12 -0.75 -17.65
C PHE A 221 14.00 -1.27 -18.58
N GLN A 222 14.16 -2.51 -19.04
CA GLN A 222 13.17 -3.27 -19.81
C GLN A 222 12.39 -4.20 -18.91
N LEU A 223 11.12 -4.44 -19.25
CA LEU A 223 10.27 -5.35 -18.50
C LEU A 223 10.92 -6.73 -18.41
N SER A 224 11.02 -7.26 -17.20
CA SER A 224 11.66 -8.54 -16.94
C SER A 224 10.94 -9.30 -15.82
N LYS A 225 11.21 -10.60 -15.71
CA LYS A 225 10.74 -11.38 -14.56
C LYS A 225 11.49 -10.89 -13.32
N LYS A 226 10.81 -10.84 -12.18
CA LYS A 226 11.42 -10.48 -10.90
C LYS A 226 12.61 -11.40 -10.59
N ILE A 227 13.81 -10.81 -10.51
CA ILE A 227 15.04 -11.49 -10.10
C ILE A 227 15.64 -10.70 -8.94
N LYS A 228 15.88 -11.39 -7.82
CA LYS A 228 16.44 -10.78 -6.61
C LYS A 228 17.76 -10.08 -6.96
N ASP A 229 17.92 -8.84 -6.49
CA ASP A 229 19.11 -8.01 -6.65
C ASP A 229 19.45 -7.61 -8.11
N ALA A 230 18.63 -7.99 -9.10
CA ALA A 230 18.84 -7.70 -10.52
C ALA A 230 17.67 -6.98 -11.20
N THR A 231 16.56 -6.77 -10.49
CA THR A 231 15.39 -6.03 -10.99
C THR A 231 14.91 -4.97 -10.01
N TRP A 232 14.34 -3.90 -10.57
CA TRP A 232 13.56 -2.89 -9.84
C TRP A 232 12.07 -3.11 -10.04
N SER A 233 11.26 -2.81 -9.02
CA SER A 233 9.81 -2.90 -9.07
C SER A 233 9.22 -1.49 -9.05
N PHE A 234 8.24 -1.25 -9.92
CA PHE A 234 7.58 0.06 -10.04
C PHE A 234 6.07 -0.11 -9.94
N ASP A 235 5.38 0.90 -9.42
CA ASP A 235 3.92 0.85 -9.28
C ASP A 235 3.23 1.09 -10.63
N LEU A 236 3.84 1.92 -11.47
CA LEU A 236 3.41 2.22 -12.84
C LEU A 236 4.61 2.51 -13.74
N ILE A 237 4.52 2.14 -15.02
CA ILE A 237 5.46 2.57 -16.07
C ILE A 237 4.67 3.22 -17.19
N ILE A 238 4.97 4.46 -17.53
CA ILE A 238 4.35 5.16 -18.66
C ILE A 238 5.24 4.98 -19.89
N LYS A 239 4.64 4.59 -21.01
CA LYS A 239 5.34 4.32 -22.26
C LYS A 239 5.33 5.54 -23.17
N SER A 240 6.42 5.71 -23.90
CA SER A 240 6.55 6.74 -24.93
C SER A 240 5.53 6.52 -26.04
N PRO A 241 4.77 7.54 -26.45
CA PRO A 241 3.80 7.41 -27.54
C PRO A 241 4.48 7.25 -28.92
N VAL A 242 5.78 7.55 -29.04
CA VAL A 242 6.52 7.51 -30.30
C VAL A 242 6.93 6.09 -30.68
N ASP A 243 7.44 5.33 -29.71
CA ASP A 243 8.07 4.02 -29.91
C ASP A 243 7.57 2.93 -28.94
N ASN A 244 6.60 3.26 -28.09
CA ASN A 244 6.05 2.40 -27.05
C ASN A 244 7.10 1.87 -26.04
N SER A 245 8.26 2.55 -25.94
CA SER A 245 9.30 2.18 -24.99
C SER A 245 8.98 2.67 -23.57
N ASN A 246 9.43 1.93 -22.55
CA ASN A 246 9.31 2.37 -21.16
C ASN A 246 10.06 3.70 -20.96
N HIS A 247 9.39 4.77 -20.53
CA HIS A 247 10.02 6.08 -20.42
C HIS A 247 10.00 6.66 -19.01
N ILE A 248 8.84 6.58 -18.35
CA ILE A 248 8.66 7.12 -17.00
C ILE A 248 8.39 5.96 -16.05
N PHE A 249 9.17 5.89 -14.97
CA PHE A 249 9.05 4.88 -13.93
C PHE A 249 8.49 5.54 -12.67
N VAL A 250 7.37 5.04 -12.15
CA VAL A 250 6.67 5.66 -11.02
C VAL A 250 6.85 4.84 -9.75
N GLN A 251 7.21 5.51 -8.66
CA GLN A 251 7.22 4.96 -7.30
C GLN A 251 6.21 5.69 -6.41
N SER A 252 5.40 4.92 -5.70
CA SER A 252 4.34 5.37 -4.81
C SER A 252 4.75 5.26 -3.34
N LEU A 253 4.75 6.40 -2.66
CA LEU A 253 5.00 6.50 -1.24
C LEU A 253 3.98 7.42 -0.58
N ILE A 254 2.87 6.82 -0.17
CA ILE A 254 1.81 7.49 0.58
C ILE A 254 1.95 7.16 2.07
N HIS A 255 2.11 8.18 2.93
CA HIS A 255 2.33 8.00 4.36
C HIS A 255 1.39 8.86 5.21
N THR A 256 0.23 8.30 5.57
CA THR A 256 -0.89 9.08 6.12
C THR A 256 -0.97 9.17 7.63
N SER A 257 -0.51 8.18 8.41
CA SER A 257 -0.67 8.24 9.88
C SER A 257 0.18 7.31 10.74
N ASP A 258 0.80 6.25 10.20
CA ASP A 258 1.56 5.28 11.01
C ASP A 258 3.06 5.26 10.65
N PRO A 259 3.94 5.81 11.50
CA PRO A 259 5.38 5.78 11.32
C PRO A 259 5.93 4.39 11.67
N GLY A 260 5.60 3.38 10.86
CA GLY A 260 6.43 2.19 10.80
C GLY A 260 7.75 2.54 10.11
N GLN A 261 8.82 1.79 10.38
CA GLN A 261 10.16 1.89 9.74
C GLN A 261 10.17 1.80 8.19
N TYR A 262 9.02 1.85 7.52
CA TYR A 262 8.81 1.66 6.10
C TYR A 262 9.41 2.76 5.21
N GLY A 263 9.73 3.95 5.75
CA GLY A 263 10.23 5.08 4.94
C GLY A 263 11.73 5.01 4.59
N VAL A 264 12.58 4.53 5.51
CA VAL A 264 14.05 4.67 5.37
C VAL A 264 14.62 3.75 4.28
N ASN A 265 14.23 2.47 4.25
CA ASN A 265 14.73 1.56 3.21
C ASN A 265 14.25 1.95 1.81
N LYS A 266 13.02 2.51 1.69
CA LYS A 266 12.47 2.95 0.40
C LYS A 266 13.16 4.21 -0.12
N SER A 267 13.54 5.14 0.77
CA SER A 267 14.27 6.35 0.36
C SER A 267 15.67 6.02 -0.16
N ASP A 268 16.35 5.04 0.44
CA ASP A 268 17.62 4.49 -0.07
C ASP A 268 17.44 3.81 -1.43
N GLU A 269 16.42 2.96 -1.58
CA GLU A 269 16.10 2.29 -2.84
C GLU A 269 15.82 3.29 -3.98
N THR A 270 15.08 4.37 -3.68
CA THR A 270 14.77 5.44 -4.64
C THR A 270 16.06 6.10 -5.17
N VAL A 271 17.03 6.36 -4.29
CA VAL A 271 18.34 6.91 -4.68
C VAL A 271 19.10 5.94 -5.58
N LEU A 272 19.11 4.65 -5.24
CA LEU A 272 19.80 3.63 -6.05
C LEU A 272 19.18 3.51 -7.45
N ILE A 273 17.84 3.48 -7.53
CA ILE A 273 17.12 3.45 -8.80
C ILE A 273 17.49 4.66 -9.66
N LYS A 274 17.49 5.87 -9.08
CA LYS A 274 17.83 7.08 -9.81
C LYS A 274 19.27 7.07 -10.32
N ASN A 275 20.21 6.55 -9.53
CA ASN A 275 21.61 6.41 -9.95
C ASN A 275 21.75 5.45 -11.13
N ASP A 276 21.07 4.30 -11.10
CA ASP A 276 21.04 3.34 -12.21
C ASP A 276 20.40 3.95 -13.45
N LEU A 277 19.28 4.68 -13.30
CA LEU A 277 18.57 5.34 -14.39
C LEU A 277 19.41 6.45 -15.03
N ASN A 278 20.09 7.27 -14.23
CA ASN A 278 21.00 8.31 -14.70
C ASN A 278 22.21 7.72 -15.44
N SER A 279 22.72 6.57 -14.97
CA SER A 279 23.80 5.84 -15.63
C SER A 279 23.36 5.33 -17.01
N LEU A 280 22.13 4.80 -17.11
CA LEU A 280 21.55 4.40 -18.39
C LEU A 280 21.35 5.61 -19.32
N ASN A 281 20.76 6.69 -18.83
CA ASN A 281 20.53 7.92 -19.59
C ASN A 281 21.84 8.47 -20.16
N SER A 282 22.89 8.51 -19.35
CA SER A 282 24.23 8.96 -19.77
C SER A 282 24.87 8.02 -20.79
N ARG A 283 24.78 6.70 -20.58
CA ARG A 283 25.39 5.69 -21.44
C ARG A 283 24.73 5.59 -22.82
N LYS A 284 23.43 5.81 -22.89
CA LYS A 284 22.63 5.64 -24.12
C LYS A 284 22.11 6.94 -24.73
N SER A 285 22.42 8.08 -24.12
CA SER A 285 21.87 9.38 -24.52
C SER A 285 20.33 9.36 -24.62
N VAL A 286 19.69 8.75 -23.61
CA VAL A 286 18.22 8.71 -23.46
C VAL A 286 17.79 9.54 -22.26
N SER A 287 16.50 9.88 -22.17
CA SER A 287 15.95 10.80 -21.17
C SER A 287 14.86 10.15 -20.31
N LYS A 288 15.07 8.92 -19.83
CA LYS A 288 14.08 8.24 -18.98
C LYS A 288 13.95 8.94 -17.63
N GLU A 289 12.75 8.97 -17.06
CA GLU A 289 12.45 9.73 -15.83
C GLU A 289 11.98 8.82 -14.68
N LEU A 290 12.34 9.18 -13.45
CA LEU A 290 11.83 8.61 -12.22
C LEU A 290 10.85 9.59 -11.58
N TRP A 291 9.60 9.17 -11.44
CA TRP A 291 8.54 9.96 -10.84
C TRP A 291 8.13 9.41 -9.49
N GLY A 292 7.81 10.32 -8.58
CA GLY A 292 7.33 10.00 -7.24
C GLY A 292 5.89 10.44 -7.05
N ILE A 293 4.97 9.50 -6.79
CA ILE A 293 3.68 9.86 -6.19
C ILE A 293 3.85 9.80 -4.67
N VAL A 294 4.09 10.97 -4.08
CA VAL A 294 4.49 11.11 -2.68
C VAL A 294 3.53 12.03 -1.96
N ASP A 295 2.83 11.54 -0.94
CA ASP A 295 1.82 12.33 -0.23
C ASP A 295 1.63 11.83 1.21
N GLY A 296 0.97 12.63 2.02
CA GLY A 296 0.57 12.28 3.39
C GLY A 296 1.40 12.95 4.48
N VAL A 297 0.68 13.39 5.51
CA VAL A 297 1.24 14.17 6.63
C VAL A 297 2.22 13.40 7.50
N GLY A 298 2.17 12.06 7.52
CA GLY A 298 2.98 11.23 8.42
C GLY A 298 4.48 11.26 8.13
N PHE A 299 4.91 11.78 6.98
CA PHE A 299 6.33 12.08 6.74
C PHE A 299 6.89 13.17 7.68
N CYS A 300 6.03 13.89 8.41
CA CYS A 300 6.46 14.91 9.37
C CYS A 300 7.31 14.34 10.50
N GLU A 301 7.12 13.06 10.85
CA GLU A 301 7.81 12.34 11.91
C GLU A 301 9.30 12.10 11.61
N ASN A 302 9.68 11.94 10.34
CA ASN A 302 11.07 11.74 9.95
C ASN A 302 11.39 12.34 8.57
N LYS A 303 11.31 13.67 8.47
CA LYS A 303 11.46 14.37 7.19
C LYS A 303 12.81 14.12 6.49
N LYS A 304 13.90 14.23 7.23
CA LYS A 304 15.28 14.25 6.71
C LYS A 304 15.68 12.92 6.05
N ASP A 305 15.40 11.81 6.71
CA ASP A 305 15.81 10.48 6.21
C ASP A 305 14.78 9.85 5.27
N THR A 306 13.67 10.55 5.00
CA THR A 306 12.60 10.07 4.12
C THR A 306 12.28 11.08 3.02
N ILE A 307 11.26 11.93 3.20
CA ILE A 307 10.70 12.76 2.14
C ILE A 307 11.71 13.77 1.59
N ASP A 308 12.50 14.43 2.44
CA ASP A 308 13.46 15.45 2.00
C ASP A 308 14.52 14.84 1.08
N LYS A 309 14.95 13.62 1.39
CA LYS A 309 15.89 12.85 0.57
C LYS A 309 15.28 12.48 -0.78
N MET A 310 14.03 12.02 -0.80
CA MET A 310 13.38 11.55 -2.02
C MET A 310 12.97 12.69 -2.96
N LEU A 311 12.50 13.82 -2.42
CA LEU A 311 12.07 14.98 -3.23
C LEU A 311 13.21 15.52 -4.13
N GLY A 312 14.47 15.42 -3.69
CA GLY A 312 15.63 15.82 -4.48
C GLY A 312 16.07 14.78 -5.53
N VAL A 313 15.45 13.60 -5.55
CA VAL A 313 15.85 12.47 -6.40
C VAL A 313 14.89 12.28 -7.58
N PHE A 314 13.61 12.55 -7.38
CA PHE A 314 12.60 12.47 -8.43
C PHE A 314 12.80 13.54 -9.50
N ASP A 315 12.66 13.16 -10.77
CA ASP A 315 12.58 14.12 -11.88
C ASP A 315 11.25 14.89 -11.83
N CYS A 316 10.19 14.24 -11.35
CA CYS A 316 8.90 14.85 -11.07
C CYS A 316 8.30 14.20 -9.82
N PHE A 317 7.88 15.01 -8.85
CA PHE A 317 7.05 14.52 -7.75
C PHE A 317 5.63 15.07 -7.88
N VAL A 318 4.65 14.23 -7.60
CA VAL A 318 3.22 14.54 -7.69
C VAL A 318 2.50 14.15 -6.40
N GLN A 319 1.53 14.96 -6.02
CA GLN A 319 0.62 14.75 -4.89
C GLN A 319 -0.81 14.68 -5.41
N MET A 320 -1.76 14.26 -4.56
CA MET A 320 -3.18 14.23 -4.95
C MET A 320 -3.70 15.60 -5.36
N LYS A 321 -3.27 16.65 -4.66
CA LYS A 321 -3.63 18.02 -5.00
C LYS A 321 -2.89 18.55 -6.24
N THR A 322 -1.77 17.94 -6.64
CA THR A 322 -0.92 18.42 -7.74
C THR A 322 -0.77 17.42 -8.88
N LEU A 323 -1.76 16.54 -9.09
CA LEU A 323 -1.77 15.60 -10.21
C LEU A 323 -1.56 16.29 -11.56
N TYR A 324 -1.99 17.54 -11.73
CA TYR A 324 -1.74 18.35 -12.92
C TYR A 324 -0.25 18.48 -13.27
N LYS A 325 0.68 18.40 -12.30
CA LYS A 325 2.12 18.40 -12.57
C LYS A 325 2.56 17.24 -13.46
N ALA A 326 1.91 16.07 -13.34
CA ALA A 326 2.14 14.96 -14.26
C ALA A 326 1.79 15.36 -15.70
N ALA A 327 0.61 15.97 -15.91
CA ALA A 327 0.17 16.42 -17.23
C ALA A 327 1.11 17.48 -17.83
N LEU A 328 1.52 18.45 -17.01
CA LEU A 328 2.46 19.49 -17.42
C LEU A 328 3.85 18.92 -17.75
N ARG A 329 4.36 17.96 -16.98
CA ARG A 329 5.62 17.29 -17.29
C ARG A 329 5.53 16.45 -18.57
N LEU A 330 4.41 15.76 -18.80
CA LEU A 330 4.17 15.04 -20.06
C LEU A 330 4.15 15.98 -21.27
N HIS A 331 3.58 17.18 -21.12
CA HIS A 331 3.65 18.23 -22.15
C HIS A 331 5.09 18.68 -22.37
N GLU A 332 5.82 18.88 -21.28
CA GLU A 332 7.19 19.34 -21.34
C GLU A 332 8.10 18.41 -22.16
N ILE A 333 7.95 17.10 -21.97
CA ILE A 333 8.69 16.06 -22.70
C ILE A 333 8.07 15.69 -24.06
N GLY A 334 6.95 16.33 -24.44
CA GLY A 334 6.33 16.18 -25.76
C GLY A 334 5.45 14.94 -25.94
N PHE A 335 4.98 14.33 -24.84
CA PHE A 335 4.09 13.15 -24.89
C PHE A 335 2.63 13.53 -25.11
N VAL A 336 2.22 14.70 -24.64
CA VAL A 336 0.87 15.25 -24.78
C VAL A 336 0.96 16.72 -25.18
N SER A 337 -0.12 17.29 -25.73
CA SER A 337 -0.22 18.73 -26.00
C SER A 337 -1.33 19.32 -25.15
N ILE A 338 -0.95 20.01 -24.09
CA ILE A 338 -1.86 20.75 -23.23
C ILE A 338 -2.09 22.14 -23.85
N LYS A 339 -3.35 22.57 -23.91
CA LYS A 339 -3.76 23.87 -24.44
C LYS A 339 -3.93 24.91 -23.35
N ALA A 340 -4.49 24.49 -22.21
CA ALA A 340 -4.76 25.40 -21.12
C ALA A 340 -4.82 24.69 -19.76
N ILE A 341 -4.78 25.48 -18.70
CA ILE A 341 -4.95 25.05 -17.32
C ILE A 341 -5.86 26.03 -16.56
N ALA A 342 -6.75 25.50 -15.74
CA ALA A 342 -7.51 26.26 -14.74
C ALA A 342 -7.21 25.71 -13.34
N PHE A 343 -6.70 26.55 -12.45
CA PHE A 343 -6.47 26.17 -11.05
C PHE A 343 -7.73 26.33 -10.20
N ASP A 344 -7.88 25.48 -9.18
CA ASP A 344 -8.98 25.57 -8.21
C ASP A 344 -8.82 26.81 -7.31
N THR A 345 -9.60 27.86 -7.57
CA THR A 345 -9.55 29.12 -6.81
C THR A 345 -10.11 29.00 -5.40
N SER A 346 -10.75 27.88 -5.04
CA SER A 346 -11.12 27.61 -3.64
C SER A 346 -9.92 27.13 -2.80
N PHE A 347 -8.87 26.65 -3.48
CA PHE A 347 -7.63 26.18 -2.85
C PHE A 347 -6.48 27.16 -3.03
N TYR A 348 -6.28 27.69 -4.24
CA TYR A 348 -5.20 28.63 -4.55
C TYR A 348 -5.68 30.09 -4.53
N THR A 349 -4.89 30.94 -3.89
CA THR A 349 -4.98 32.39 -4.08
C THR A 349 -4.43 32.81 -5.45
N GLN A 350 -4.77 34.00 -5.92
CA GLN A 350 -4.27 34.53 -7.20
C GLN A 350 -2.73 34.53 -7.28
N ARG A 351 -2.05 34.84 -6.17
CA ARG A 351 -0.60 34.83 -6.13
C ARG A 351 -0.05 33.41 -6.30
N GLU A 352 -0.64 32.42 -5.64
CA GLU A 352 -0.20 31.02 -5.73
C GLU A 352 -0.49 30.43 -7.11
N VAL A 353 -1.61 30.81 -7.74
CA VAL A 353 -1.89 30.48 -9.15
C VAL A 353 -0.77 30.97 -10.06
N GLU A 354 -0.35 32.23 -9.92
CA GLU A 354 0.73 32.80 -10.72
C GLU A 354 2.06 32.09 -10.46
N GLU A 355 2.41 31.83 -9.19
CA GLU A 355 3.63 31.12 -8.82
C GLU A 355 3.67 29.70 -9.42
N MET A 356 2.57 28.94 -9.32
CA MET A 356 2.50 27.58 -9.88
C MET A 356 2.50 27.59 -11.41
N TYR A 357 1.80 28.55 -12.03
CA TYR A 357 1.78 28.70 -13.49
C TYR A 357 3.17 29.04 -14.04
N GLN A 358 3.85 30.05 -13.48
CA GLN A 358 5.20 30.45 -13.90
C GLN A 358 6.23 29.33 -13.74
N LYS A 359 6.09 28.50 -12.70
CA LYS A 359 7.04 27.41 -12.44
C LYS A 359 6.86 26.21 -13.36
N TYR A 360 5.63 25.84 -13.69
CA TYR A 360 5.32 24.55 -14.31
C TYR A 360 4.73 24.62 -15.72
N CYS A 361 4.14 25.75 -16.11
CA CYS A 361 3.50 25.88 -17.41
C CYS A 361 4.49 26.47 -18.43
N LYS A 362 4.50 25.89 -19.63
CA LYS A 362 5.20 26.47 -20.78
C LYS A 362 4.38 27.62 -21.37
N GLU A 363 5.04 28.48 -22.15
CA GLU A 363 4.43 29.65 -22.79
C GLU A 363 3.27 29.30 -23.73
N ASP A 364 3.21 28.07 -24.24
CA ASP A 364 2.15 27.60 -25.14
C ASP A 364 0.90 27.08 -24.43
N ILE A 365 0.88 27.05 -23.09
CA ILE A 365 -0.27 26.66 -22.27
C ILE A 365 -0.99 27.92 -21.78
N GLU A 366 -2.26 28.10 -22.10
CA GLU A 366 -3.05 29.26 -21.64
C GLU A 366 -3.49 29.11 -20.16
N ASN A 367 -3.29 30.14 -19.32
CA ASN A 367 -3.92 30.20 -17.99
C ASN A 367 -5.38 30.68 -18.12
N VAL A 368 -6.34 29.78 -17.92
CA VAL A 368 -7.78 30.07 -18.00
C VAL A 368 -8.47 30.02 -16.63
N THR A 369 -7.72 30.16 -15.54
CA THR A 369 -8.26 30.13 -14.16
C THR A 369 -9.34 31.19 -13.90
N TYR A 370 -9.19 32.37 -14.49
CA TYR A 370 -10.11 33.51 -14.32
C TYR A 370 -10.86 33.87 -15.61
N SER A 371 -10.88 32.96 -16.58
CA SER A 371 -11.52 33.16 -17.88
C SER A 371 -12.25 31.90 -18.32
N LYS A 372 -13.02 31.98 -19.41
CA LYS A 372 -13.73 30.81 -19.94
C LYS A 372 -12.79 30.02 -20.85
N ALA A 373 -12.59 28.73 -20.56
CA ALA A 373 -11.95 27.80 -21.47
C ALA A 373 -12.74 27.66 -22.79
N LYS A 374 -12.06 27.31 -23.88
CA LYS A 374 -12.72 27.13 -25.19
C LYS A 374 -13.56 25.85 -25.15
N ASP A 375 -14.80 25.92 -25.62
CA ASP A 375 -15.75 24.80 -25.60
C ASP A 375 -15.30 23.59 -26.44
N SER A 376 -14.32 23.79 -27.33
CA SER A 376 -13.73 22.73 -28.16
C SER A 376 -12.69 21.87 -27.45
N TRP A 377 -12.19 22.29 -26.28
CA TRP A 377 -11.15 21.58 -25.55
C TRP A 377 -11.73 20.52 -24.62
N LEU A 378 -11.04 19.38 -24.50
CA LEU A 378 -11.44 18.36 -23.54
C LEU A 378 -10.90 18.71 -22.16
N ALA A 379 -11.80 18.85 -21.19
CA ALA A 379 -11.45 19.07 -19.79
C ALA A 379 -11.09 17.76 -19.08
N VAL A 380 -9.97 17.76 -18.36
CA VAL A 380 -9.46 16.63 -17.58
C VAL A 380 -9.10 17.10 -16.17
N ASP A 381 -9.84 16.61 -15.18
CA ASP A 381 -9.54 16.91 -13.78
C ASP A 381 -8.22 16.26 -13.34
N ALA A 382 -7.37 17.04 -12.67
CA ALA A 382 -6.02 16.64 -12.28
C ALA A 382 -5.63 17.26 -10.92
N GLY A 383 -6.33 16.86 -9.85
CA GLY A 383 -6.11 17.37 -8.51
C GLY A 383 -6.78 18.72 -8.29
N ARG A 384 -6.03 19.74 -7.84
CA ARG A 384 -6.51 21.12 -7.65
C ARG A 384 -6.40 21.97 -8.91
N ALA A 385 -6.47 21.33 -10.08
CA ALA A 385 -6.56 22.01 -11.37
C ALA A 385 -7.27 21.13 -12.39
N THR A 386 -7.83 21.77 -13.42
CA THR A 386 -8.36 21.13 -14.62
C THR A 386 -7.44 21.46 -15.79
N ILE A 387 -7.05 20.42 -16.53
CA ILE A 387 -6.21 20.50 -17.72
C ILE A 387 -7.09 20.43 -18.97
N PHE A 388 -6.72 21.18 -20.00
CA PHE A 388 -7.45 21.22 -21.28
C PHE A 388 -6.54 20.74 -22.42
N ILE A 389 -6.98 19.74 -23.19
CA ILE A 389 -6.27 19.22 -24.38
C ILE A 389 -7.00 19.54 -25.69
#